data_AF-A0A537WEU7-F1
#
_entry.id   AF-A0A537WEU7-F1
#
_cell.length_a   1.000
_cell.length_b   1.000
_cell.length_c   1.000
_cell.angle_alpha   90.00
_cell.angle_beta   90.00
_cell.angle_gamma   90.00
#
_symmetry.space_group_name_H-M   'P 1'
#
loop_
_entity.id
_entity.type
_entity.pdbx_description
1 polymer ?
#
loop_
_entity_poly.entity_id
_entity_poly.type
_entity_poly.pdbx_seq_one_letter_code
_entity_poly.pdbx_strand_id
1 'polypeptide(L)' 'MSVPEKTVPSLAAVLLAAGKGKRLKSKLPKVLQPVRGRPALWHVARAAMA' A
#
# COMPACT_ATOMS: atom_id res chain seq x y z
N MET A 1 -6.90 -35.35 -23.81
CA MET A 1 -7.67 -34.75 -22.71
C MET A 1 -6.81 -33.67 -22.08
N SER A 2 -7.15 -32.41 -22.36
CA SER A 2 -6.44 -31.22 -21.85
C SER A 2 -6.85 -30.98 -20.40
N VAL A 3 -5.89 -30.95 -19.49
CA VAL A 3 -6.11 -30.59 -18.08
C VAL A 3 -6.50 -29.11 -18.04
N PRO A 4 -7.58 -28.70 -17.35
CA PRO A 4 -7.91 -27.29 -17.23
C PRO A 4 -6.83 -26.58 -16.43
N GLU A 5 -6.24 -25.54 -17.03
CA GLU A 5 -5.32 -24.63 -16.36
C GLU A 5 -6.08 -23.94 -15.22
N LYS A 6 -5.57 -24.09 -14.00
CA LYS A 6 -6.25 -23.63 -12.80
C LYS A 6 -6.13 -22.11 -12.72
N THR A 7 -7.17 -21.38 -13.10
CA THR A 7 -7.19 -19.91 -12.98
C THR A 7 -7.05 -19.51 -11.51
N VAL A 8 -5.91 -18.95 -11.15
CA VAL A 8 -5.75 -18.30 -9.85
C VAL A 8 -6.57 -17.01 -9.85
N PRO A 9 -7.47 -16.80 -8.88
CA PRO A 9 -8.24 -15.57 -8.80
C PRO A 9 -7.29 -14.38 -8.62
N SER A 10 -7.55 -13.30 -9.36
CA SER A 10 -6.79 -12.06 -9.26
C SER A 10 -6.94 -11.44 -7.87
N LEU A 11 -5.83 -11.20 -7.18
CA LEU A 11 -5.80 -10.54 -5.88
C LEU A 11 -5.73 -9.01 -6.07
N ALA A 12 -6.59 -8.27 -5.37
CA ALA A 12 -6.57 -6.82 -5.31
C ALA A 12 -6.30 -6.33 -3.88
N ALA A 13 -5.46 -5.31 -3.73
CA ALA A 13 -5.16 -4.66 -2.46
C ALA A 13 -5.70 -3.22 -2.45
N VAL A 14 -6.35 -2.82 -1.35
CA VAL A 14 -6.86 -1.47 -1.15
C VAL A 14 -6.13 -0.81 0.03
N LEU A 15 -5.38 0.26 -0.24
CA LEU A 15 -4.62 0.98 0.77
C LEU A 15 -5.39 2.22 1.25
N LEU A 16 -5.89 2.18 2.49
CA LEU A 16 -6.63 3.31 3.08
C LEU A 16 -5.68 4.41 3.54
N ALA A 17 -5.61 5.51 2.79
CA ALA A 17 -4.67 6.62 3.00
C ALA A 17 -5.33 7.99 3.27
N ALA A 18 -6.63 8.04 3.57
CA ALA A 18 -7.41 9.28 3.67
C ALA A 18 -7.38 9.97 5.06
N GLY A 19 -6.51 9.53 5.98
CA GLY A 19 -6.44 10.07 7.34
C GLY A 19 -5.84 11.48 7.41
N LYS A 20 -6.52 12.43 8.08
CA LYS A 20 -6.10 13.84 8.20
C LYS A 20 -4.79 14.09 8.98
N GLY A 21 -4.27 13.14 9.75
CA GLY A 21 -3.00 13.30 10.45
C GLY A 21 -2.92 14.43 11.49
N LYS A 22 -4.04 14.82 12.14
CA LYS A 22 -4.16 16.04 12.98
C LYS A 22 -3.12 16.17 14.11
N ARG A 23 -2.64 15.06 14.68
CA ARG A 23 -1.66 15.06 15.78
C ARG A 23 -0.20 15.23 15.33
N LEU A 24 0.06 15.14 14.02
CA LEU A 24 1.42 15.12 13.47
C LEU A 24 2.03 16.52 13.29
N LYS A 25 1.23 17.58 13.49
CA LYS A 25 1.63 19.00 13.35
C LYS A 25 2.49 19.27 12.10
N SER A 26 2.16 18.62 10.99
CA SER A 26 2.90 18.70 9.73
C SER A 26 1.96 19.05 8.59
N LYS A 27 2.43 19.90 7.67
CA LYS A 27 1.74 20.15 6.39
C LYS A 27 1.79 18.93 5.47
N LEU A 28 2.78 18.06 5.67
CA LEU A 28 2.94 16.84 4.88
C LEU A 28 1.98 15.75 5.42
N PRO A 29 1.12 15.14 4.57
CA PRO A 29 0.23 14.07 4.98
C PRO A 29 0.96 12.92 5.68
N LYS A 30 0.33 12.29 6.69
CA LYS A 30 0.96 11.23 7.49
C LYS A 30 1.56 10.10 6.64
N VAL A 31 0.86 9.70 5.58
CA VAL A 31 1.28 8.60 4.69
C VAL A 31 2.52 8.95 3.84
N LEU A 32 2.81 10.24 3.66
CA LEU A 32 3.96 10.73 2.89
C LEU A 32 5.17 11.04 3.76
N GLN A 33 5.04 10.93 5.09
CA GLN A 33 6.17 11.16 5.99
C GLN A 33 7.31 10.17 5.69
N PRO A 34 8.56 10.65 5.70
CA PRO A 34 9.71 9.82 5.36
C PRO A 34 9.99 8.77 6.44
N VAL A 35 10.19 7.53 6.01
CA VAL A 35 10.66 6.39 6.78
C VAL A 35 11.83 5.79 6.01
N ARG A 36 13.05 5.93 6.55
CA ARG A 36 14.30 5.53 5.90
C ARG A 36 14.44 6.11 4.47
N GLY A 37 14.19 7.40 4.32
CA GLY A 37 14.32 8.11 3.04
C GLY A 37 13.21 7.84 2.02
N ARG A 38 12.16 7.09 2.37
CA ARG A 38 11.02 6.82 1.49
C ARG A 38 9.69 7.11 2.17
N PRO A 39 8.62 7.50 1.45
CA PRO A 39 7.31 7.70 2.04
C PRO A 39 6.83 6.45 2.80
N ALA A 40 6.17 6.60 3.95
CA ALA A 40 5.58 5.47 4.68
C ALA A 40 4.67 4.61 3.78
N LEU A 41 3.89 5.24 2.89
CA LEU A 41 3.01 4.56 1.92
C LEU A 41 3.76 3.66 0.94
N TRP A 42 5.01 4.00 0.59
CA TRP A 42 5.83 3.22 -0.32
C TRP A 42 6.12 1.83 0.23
N HIS A 43 6.36 1.71 1.54
CA HIS A 43 6.62 0.42 2.19
C HIS A 43 5.37 -0.47 2.17
N VAL A 44 4.19 0.12 2.39
CA VAL A 44 2.91 -0.62 2.35
C VAL A 44 2.61 -1.10 0.94
N ALA A 45 2.79 -0.24 -0.07
CA ALA A 45 2.61 -0.63 -1.47
C ALA A 45 3.56 -1.78 -1.84
N ARG A 46 4.82 -1.75 -1.40
CA ARG A 46 5.76 -2.87 -1.62
C ARG A 46 5.34 -4.16 -0.93
N ALA A 47 4.84 -4.08 0.29
CA ALA A 47 4.36 -5.26 1.00
C ALA A 47 3.13 -5.89 0.31
N ALA A 48 2.27 -5.07 -0.31
CA ALA A 48 1.10 -5.56 -1.05
C ALA A 48 1.43 -6.21 -2.40
N MET A 49 2.64 -5.98 -2.94
CA MET A 49 3.11 -6.54 -4.21
C MET A 49 4.08 -7.71 -4.04
N ALA A 50 4.42 -8.09 -2.81
CA ALA A 50 5.31 -9.21 -2.49
C ALA A 50 4.51 -10.52 -2.41
#